data_AF-A0A358L5E4-F1
#
_entry.id   AF-A0A358L5E4-F1
#
_cell.length_a   1.000
_cell.length_b   1.000
_cell.length_c   1.000
_cell.angle_alpha   90.00
_cell.angle_beta   90.00
_cell.angle_gamma   90.00
#
_symmetry.space_group_name_H-M   'P 1'
#
loop_
_entity.id
_entity.type
_entity.pdbx_description
1 polymer ?
#
loop_
_entity_poly.entity_id
_entity_poly.type
_entity_poly.pdbx_seq_one_letter_code
_entity_poly.pdbx_strand_id
1 'polypeptide(L)'
;MRLLRDPLLWLVLLFVALLLLMPYSGPLFARAFPQLDRPLYQQESFIRLTLAHIRLVALSSFAAVVIGLGAGIAVTRQAGKAFRSVVETLVAAGQTFPPVAVLALAVP
;
A
#
# COMPACT_ATOMS: atom_id res chain seq x y z
N MET A 1 18.64 7.57 -26.14
CA MET A 1 19.35 8.22 -25.01
C MET A 1 18.45 8.90 -23.97
N ARG A 2 17.15 9.17 -24.23
CA ARG A 2 16.23 9.74 -23.23
C ARG A 2 15.83 8.74 -22.12
N LEU A 3 15.65 7.46 -22.45
CA LEU A 3 15.27 6.41 -21.48
C LEU A 3 16.27 6.29 -20.32
N LEU A 4 17.58 6.28 -20.59
CA LEU A 4 18.63 6.13 -19.57
C LEU A 4 18.74 7.31 -18.59
N ARG A 5 18.10 8.45 -18.89
CA ARG A 5 18.05 9.63 -18.01
C ARG A 5 16.78 9.68 -17.16
N ASP A 6 15.85 8.73 -17.33
CA ASP A 6 14.61 8.72 -16.57
C ASP A 6 14.87 8.22 -15.13
N PRO A 7 14.64 9.06 -14.10
CA PRO A 7 14.83 8.66 -12.71
C PRO A 7 13.91 7.51 -12.30
N LEU A 8 12.73 7.35 -12.93
CA LEU A 8 11.81 6.27 -12.62
C LEU A 8 12.39 4.91 -12.98
N LEU A 9 13.09 4.81 -14.11
CA LEU A 9 13.73 3.55 -14.52
C LEU A 9 14.80 3.14 -13.51
N TRP A 10 15.61 4.08 -13.03
CA TRP A 10 16.61 3.82 -12.00
C TRP A 10 16.00 3.41 -10.67
N LEU A 11 14.89 4.05 -10.27
CA LEU A 11 14.16 3.67 -9.06
C LEU A 11 13.55 2.26 -9.17
N VAL A 12 12.98 1.91 -10.32
CA VAL A 12 12.44 0.57 -10.57
C VAL A 12 13.56 -0.47 -10.56
N LEU A 13 14.69 -0.20 -11.22
CA LEU A 13 15.84 -1.10 -11.20
C LEU A 13 16.41 -1.27 -9.80
N LEU A 14 16.54 -0.17 -9.03
CA LEU A 14 16.97 -0.22 -7.64
C LEU A 14 15.99 -1.04 -6.79
N PHE A 15 14.69 -0.84 -6.97
CA PHE A 15 13.66 -1.60 -6.25
C PHE A 15 13.76 -3.11 -6.55
N VAL A 16 13.86 -3.48 -7.83
CA VAL A 16 14.03 -4.88 -8.25
C VAL A 16 15.32 -5.46 -7.69
N ALA A 17 16.43 -4.71 -7.76
CA ALA A 17 17.71 -5.11 -7.19
C ALA A 17 17.58 -5.33 -5.68
N LEU A 18 16.91 -4.43 -4.95
CA LEU A 18 16.65 -4.59 -3.52
C LEU A 18 15.86 -5.86 -3.24
N LEU A 19 14.77 -6.15 -3.95
CA LEU A 19 13.99 -7.37 -3.75
C LEU A 19 14.82 -8.65 -3.90
N LEU A 20 15.78 -8.64 -4.83
CA LEU A 20 16.67 -9.78 -5.10
C LEU A 20 17.83 -9.87 -4.11
N LEU A 21 18.38 -8.72 -3.67
CA LEU A 21 19.57 -8.67 -2.81
C LEU A 21 19.25 -8.72 -1.32
N MET A 22 18.06 -8.29 -0.90
CA MET A 22 17.65 -8.25 0.51
C MET A 22 17.79 -9.59 1.26
N PRO A 23 17.50 -10.75 0.66
CA PRO A 23 17.72 -12.04 1.33
C PRO A 23 19.18 -12.27 1.76
N TYR A 24 20.14 -11.67 1.05
CA TYR A 24 21.57 -11.85 1.30
C TYR A 24 22.14 -10.85 2.32
N SER A 25 21.37 -9.85 2.77
CA SER A 25 21.85 -8.86 3.75
C SER A 25 21.88 -9.37 5.19
N GLY A 26 21.61 -10.67 5.43
CA GLY A 26 21.56 -11.28 6.77
C GLY A 26 22.76 -10.92 7.67
N PRO A 27 24.01 -11.04 7.20
CA PRO A 27 25.18 -10.68 8.01
C PRO A 27 25.25 -9.20 8.39
N LEU A 28 24.77 -8.31 7.52
CA LEU A 28 24.74 -6.86 7.81
C LEU A 28 23.75 -6.57 8.95
N PHE A 29 22.56 -7.16 8.88
CA PHE A 29 21.54 -6.99 9.92
C PHE A 29 21.90 -7.71 11.22
N ALA A 30 22.55 -8.87 11.17
CA ALA A 30 23.04 -9.56 12.37
C ALA A 30 24.11 -8.74 13.13
N ARG A 31 24.94 -7.97 12.42
CA ARG A 31 25.89 -7.04 13.06
C ARG A 31 25.20 -5.83 13.69
N ALA A 32 24.17 -5.30 13.04
CA ALA A 32 23.42 -4.13 13.52
C ALA A 32 22.48 -4.48 14.70
N PHE A 33 21.92 -5.70 14.70
CA PHE A 33 20.94 -6.17 15.67
C PHE A 33 21.35 -7.54 16.23
N PRO A 34 22.45 -7.61 17.01
CA PRO A 34 23.01 -8.88 17.48
C PRO A 34 22.09 -9.63 18.45
N GLN A 35 21.07 -8.97 19.02
CA GLN A 35 20.10 -9.61 19.93
C GLN A 35 18.96 -10.34 19.20
N LEU A 36 18.81 -10.19 17.87
CA LEU A 36 17.78 -10.88 17.09
C LEU A 36 18.33 -12.18 16.49
N ASP A 37 17.77 -13.32 16.90
CA ASP A 37 18.12 -14.64 16.34
C ASP A 37 17.79 -14.76 14.84
N ARG A 38 16.75 -14.06 14.39
CA ARG A 38 16.31 -14.01 13.00
C ARG A 38 16.11 -12.56 12.57
N PRO A 39 17.19 -11.86 12.18
CA PRO A 39 17.13 -10.43 11.87
C PRO A 39 16.44 -10.13 10.54
N LEU A 40 16.13 -11.15 9.73
CA LEU A 40 15.38 -11.03 8.48
C LEU A 40 14.13 -11.92 8.52
N TYR A 41 13.07 -11.45 7.87
CA TYR A 41 11.86 -12.24 7.63
C TYR A 41 12.15 -13.35 6.62
N GLN A 42 11.75 -14.59 6.96
CA GLN A 42 12.07 -15.80 6.18
C GLN A 42 10.85 -16.66 5.83
N GLN A 43 9.63 -16.28 6.25
CA GLN A 43 8.45 -17.12 6.00
C GLN A 43 8.06 -17.12 4.52
N GLU A 44 8.24 -15.99 3.84
CA GLU A 44 7.98 -15.83 2.41
C GLU A 44 9.08 -14.99 1.76
N SER A 45 9.27 -15.21 0.45
CA SER A 45 10.23 -14.42 -0.33
C SER A 45 9.78 -12.97 -0.46
N PHE A 46 10.72 -12.02 -0.51
CA PHE A 46 10.42 -10.60 -0.73
C PHE A 46 9.64 -10.35 -2.01
N ILE A 47 9.93 -11.09 -3.08
CA ILE A 47 9.18 -11.02 -4.35
C ILE A 47 7.71 -11.39 -4.13
N ARG A 48 7.44 -12.51 -3.45
CA ARG A 48 6.05 -12.95 -3.17
C ARG A 48 5.33 -11.96 -2.26
N LEU A 49 5.99 -11.46 -1.22
CA LEU A 49 5.44 -10.41 -0.35
C LEU A 49 5.07 -9.16 -1.15
N THR A 50 5.97 -8.71 -2.04
CA THR A 50 5.70 -7.56 -2.92
C THR A 50 4.56 -7.83 -3.88
N LEU A 51 4.48 -9.01 -4.51
CA LEU A 51 3.37 -9.36 -5.40
C LEU A 51 2.04 -9.44 -4.65
N ALA A 52 2.03 -10.01 -3.45
CA ALA A 52 0.86 -10.03 -2.59
C ALA A 52 0.42 -8.60 -2.24
N HIS A 53 1.37 -7.72 -1.92
CA HIS A 53 1.10 -6.32 -1.64
C HIS A 53 0.55 -5.57 -2.86
N ILE A 54 1.16 -5.74 -4.03
CA ILE A 54 0.68 -5.15 -5.30
C ILE A 54 -0.76 -5.59 -5.57
N ARG A 55 -1.06 -6.89 -5.42
CA ARG A 55 -2.41 -7.42 -5.64
C ARG A 55 -3.41 -6.81 -4.67
N LEU A 56 -3.05 -6.71 -3.38
CA LEU A 56 -3.90 -6.12 -2.35
C LEU A 56 -4.20 -4.66 -2.67
N VAL A 57 -3.16 -3.87 -2.94
CA VAL A 57 -3.29 -2.43 -3.25
C VAL A 57 -4.07 -2.21 -4.54
N ALA A 58 -3.82 -3.00 -5.58
CA ALA A 58 -4.53 -2.87 -6.85
C ALA A 58 -6.04 -3.13 -6.68
N LEU A 59 -6.42 -4.20 -5.99
CA LEU A 59 -7.82 -4.55 -5.77
C LEU A 59 -8.52 -3.53 -4.86
N SER A 60 -7.89 -3.13 -3.76
CA SER A 60 -8.46 -2.15 -2.83
C SER A 60 -8.59 -0.77 -3.48
N SER A 61 -7.59 -0.34 -4.26
CA SER A 61 -7.62 0.93 -4.97
C SER A 61 -8.67 0.94 -6.06
N PHE A 62 -8.83 -0.16 -6.79
CA PHE A 62 -9.89 -0.30 -7.78
C PHE A 62 -11.27 -0.15 -7.14
N ALA A 63 -11.52 -0.85 -6.02
CA ALA A 63 -12.77 -0.72 -5.29
C ALA A 63 -12.98 0.72 -4.78
N ALA A 64 -11.95 1.35 -4.23
CA ALA A 64 -12.00 2.73 -3.75
C ALA A 64 -12.31 3.72 -4.88
N VAL A 65 -11.71 3.56 -6.05
CA VAL A 65 -11.99 4.40 -7.23
C VAL A 65 -13.44 4.21 -7.68
N VAL A 66 -13.91 2.98 -7.82
CA VAL A 66 -15.29 2.70 -8.27
C VAL A 66 -16.31 3.31 -7.29
N ILE A 67 -16.15 3.06 -5.99
CA ILE A 67 -17.07 3.55 -4.97
C ILE A 67 -16.98 5.08 -4.84
N GLY A 68 -15.77 5.62 -4.74
CA GLY A 68 -15.54 7.05 -4.53
C GLY A 68 -15.98 7.88 -5.73
N LEU A 69 -15.64 7.46 -6.96
CA LEU A 69 -16.08 8.13 -8.17
C LEU A 69 -17.59 8.00 -8.36
N GLY A 70 -18.16 6.81 -8.11
CA GLY A 70 -19.61 6.58 -8.18
C GLY A 70 -20.38 7.48 -7.22
N ALA A 71 -19.95 7.55 -5.96
CA ALA A 71 -20.52 8.44 -4.95
C ALA A 71 -20.38 9.93 -5.34
N GLY A 72 -19.20 10.33 -5.81
CA GLY A 72 -18.94 11.70 -6.28
C GLY A 72 -19.86 12.10 -7.46
N ILE A 73 -20.05 11.22 -8.44
CA ILE A 73 -20.98 11.45 -9.55
C ILE A 73 -22.42 11.51 -9.05
N ALA A 74 -22.81 10.63 -8.11
CA ALA A 74 -24.16 10.59 -7.58
C ALA A 74 -24.54 11.91 -6.88
N VAL A 75 -23.68 12.42 -5.99
CA VAL A 75 -23.97 13.64 -5.20
C VAL A 75 -23.83 14.94 -5.98
N THR A 76 -23.13 14.92 -7.13
CA THR A 76 -23.01 16.10 -8.00
C THR A 76 -24.21 16.27 -8.95
N ARG A 77 -25.01 15.21 -9.17
CA ARG A 77 -26.25 15.28 -9.97
C ARG A 77 -27.42 15.84 -9.17
N GLN A 78 -28.37 16.49 -9.87
CA GLN A 78 -29.56 17.15 -9.29
C GLN A 78 -30.31 16.25 -8.29
N ALA A 79 -30.49 14.97 -8.60
CA ALA A 79 -31.20 13.99 -7.77
C ALA A 79 -30.45 13.59 -6.49
N GLY A 80 -29.10 13.67 -6.49
CA GLY A 80 -28.27 13.24 -5.36
C GLY A 80 -27.71 14.37 -4.50
N LYS A 81 -27.89 15.64 -4.90
CA LYS A 81 -27.37 16.81 -4.17
C LYS A 81 -27.76 16.85 -2.69
N ALA A 82 -28.96 16.35 -2.34
CA ALA A 82 -29.42 16.30 -0.94
C ALA A 82 -28.53 15.43 -0.04
N PHE A 83 -27.87 14.39 -0.59
CA PHE A 83 -27.02 13.47 0.16
C PHE A 83 -25.57 13.93 0.28
N ARG A 84 -25.20 15.05 -0.34
CA ARG A 84 -23.82 15.52 -0.41
C ARG A 84 -23.17 15.68 0.97
N SER A 85 -23.86 16.34 1.91
CA SER A 85 -23.35 16.55 3.28
C SER A 85 -23.11 15.22 4.02
N VAL A 86 -23.99 14.24 3.83
CA VAL A 86 -23.85 12.90 4.44
C VAL A 86 -22.61 12.18 3.88
N VAL A 87 -22.42 12.22 2.55
CA VAL A 87 -21.25 11.62 1.91
C VAL A 87 -19.96 12.31 2.35
N GLU A 88 -19.93 13.65 2.40
CA GLU A 88 -18.78 14.41 2.91
C GLU A 88 -18.45 14.04 4.36
N THR A 89 -19.47 13.90 5.21
CA THR A 89 -19.30 13.47 6.61
C THR A 89 -18.72 12.06 6.71
N LEU A 90 -19.22 11.11 5.91
CA LEU A 90 -18.71 9.74 5.88
C LEU A 90 -17.25 9.68 5.41
N VAL A 91 -16.90 10.45 4.37
CA VAL A 91 -15.52 10.53 3.87
C VAL A 91 -14.60 11.10 4.94
N ALA A 92 -15.00 12.17 5.62
CA ALA A 92 -14.22 12.77 6.70
C ALA A 92 -14.02 11.78 7.86
N ALA A 93 -15.08 11.08 8.28
CA ALA A 93 -14.98 10.05 9.32
C ALA A 93 -14.09 8.87 8.90
N GLY A 94 -14.12 8.48 7.63
CA GLY A 94 -13.24 7.44 7.09
C GLY A 94 -11.77 7.85 7.11
N GLN A 95 -11.47 9.13 6.87
CA GLN A 95 -10.10 9.66 6.89
C GLN A 95 -9.52 9.79 8.30
N THR A 96 -10.36 9.87 9.33
CA THR A 96 -9.92 9.92 10.74
C THR A 96 -9.87 8.54 11.41
N PHE A 97 -10.23 7.47 10.69
CA PHE A 97 -10.25 6.12 11.24
C PHE A 97 -8.82 5.65 11.56
N PRO A 98 -8.50 5.33 12.82
CA PRO A 98 -7.12 5.10 13.22
C PRO A 98 -6.62 3.73 12.68
N PRO A 99 -5.37 3.63 12.19
CA PRO A 99 -4.83 2.38 11.67
C PRO A 99 -4.89 1.21 12.66
N VAL A 100 -4.75 1.48 13.97
CA VAL A 100 -4.83 0.46 15.02
C VAL A 100 -6.20 -0.22 15.08
N ALA A 101 -7.29 0.50 14.81
CA ALA A 101 -8.64 -0.09 14.78
C ALA A 101 -8.81 -1.03 13.59
N VAL A 102 -8.19 -0.70 12.45
CA VAL A 102 -8.19 -1.56 11.27
C VAL A 102 -7.42 -2.85 11.55
N LEU A 103 -6.26 -2.76 12.21
CA LEU A 103 -5.48 -3.94 12.62
C LEU A 103 -6.26 -4.82 13.59
N ALA A 104 -6.96 -4.23 14.56
CA ALA A 104 -7.78 -4.96 15.52
C ALA A 104 -8.97 -5.71 14.86
N LEU A 105 -9.49 -5.20 13.74
CA LEU A 105 -10.55 -5.89 12.97
C LEU A 105 -9.99 -6.96 12.02
N ALA A 106 -8.75 -6.80 11.56
CA ALA A 106 -8.12 -7.68 10.57
C ALA A 106 -7.41 -8.90 11.18
N VAL A 107 -7.01 -8.83 12.45
CA VAL A 107 -6.38 -9.93 13.19
C VAL A 107 -7.43 -10.51 14.16
N PRO A 108 -7.97 -11.70 13.90
CA PRO A 108 -8.94 -12.35 14.80
C PRO A 108 -8.32 -12.78 16.13
#